data_AF-W5PPC7-F1
#
_entry.id   AF-W5PPC7-F1
#
_cell.length_a   1.000
_cell.length_b   1.000
_cell.length_c   1.000
_cell.angle_alpha   90.00
_cell.angle_beta   90.00
_cell.angle_gamma   90.00
#
_symmetry.space_group_name_H-M   'P 1'
#
loop_
_entity.id
_entity.type
_entity.pdbx_description
1 polymer ?
#
loop_
_entity_poly.entity_id
_entity_poly.type
_entity_poly.pdbx_seq_one_letter_code
_entity_poly.pdbx_strand_id
1 'polypeptide(L)'
;FHNYSCIFPFMYDDIIYYNCISVRSDYAWCSIDKIFQGRWRYCTAEDPPSCTFPFLFRNKYFYKCTKEGYVLSRSWCSLTRDYNKDGKWKQCSPHQ
;
A
#
# COMPACT_ATOMS: atom_id res chain seq x y z
N PHE A 1 9.23 -17.58 17.74
CA PHE A 1 8.23 -16.64 17.20
C PHE A 1 8.68 -16.22 15.81
N HIS A 2 8.06 -16.76 14.75
CA HIS A 2 8.37 -16.28 13.39
C HIS A 2 7.67 -14.92 13.20
N ASN A 3 8.46 -13.86 13.09
CA ASN A 3 8.02 -12.49 12.85
C ASN A 3 7.64 -12.33 11.37
N TYR A 4 6.48 -12.87 10.99
CA TYR A 4 5.98 -12.72 9.63
C TYR A 4 5.27 -11.37 9.47
N SER A 5 5.88 -10.47 8.71
CA SER A 5 5.30 -9.19 8.31
C SER A 5 4.43 -9.33 7.05
N CYS A 6 3.47 -8.42 6.87
CA CYS A 6 2.74 -8.33 5.61
C CYS A 6 3.68 -8.12 4.42
N ILE A 7 3.45 -8.85 3.33
CA ILE A 7 4.14 -8.61 2.06
C ILE A 7 3.24 -7.77 1.17
N PHE A 8 3.72 -6.58 0.79
CA PHE A 8 3.08 -5.74 -0.21
C PHE A 8 4.00 -5.55 -1.42
N PRO A 9 3.48 -5.67 -2.66
CA PRO A 9 2.16 -6.20 -2.98
C PRO A 9 2.07 -7.73 -2.82
N PHE A 10 0.87 -8.25 -2.53
CA PHE A 10 0.57 -9.68 -2.57
C PHE A 10 -0.56 -10.00 -3.55
N MET A 11 -0.54 -11.20 -4.14
CA MET A 11 -1.56 -11.69 -5.06
C MET A 11 -2.54 -12.62 -4.33
N TYR A 12 -3.84 -12.34 -4.45
CA TYR A 12 -4.93 -13.16 -3.92
C TYR A 12 -6.09 -13.17 -4.93
N ASP A 13 -6.57 -14.35 -5.31
CA ASP A 13 -7.66 -14.53 -6.29
C ASP A 13 -7.37 -13.78 -7.62
N ASP A 14 -6.13 -13.92 -8.12
CA ASP A 14 -5.56 -13.24 -9.30
C ASP A 14 -5.53 -11.70 -9.24
N ILE A 15 -5.85 -11.11 -8.08
CA ILE A 15 -5.82 -9.67 -7.84
C ILE A 15 -4.58 -9.32 -7.01
N ILE A 16 -3.90 -8.25 -7.41
CA ILE A 16 -2.73 -7.71 -6.69
C ILE A 16 -3.18 -6.63 -5.71
N TYR A 17 -2.89 -6.85 -4.43
CA TYR A 17 -3.21 -5.94 -3.34
C TYR A 17 -1.96 -5.28 -2.76
N TYR A 18 -2.04 -3.97 -2.55
CA TYR A 18 -0.94 -3.11 -2.09
C TYR A 18 -1.11 -2.66 -0.64
N ASN A 19 -2.18 -3.10 0.02
CA ASN A 19 -2.56 -2.75 1.38
C ASN A 19 -3.35 -3.91 2.00
N CYS A 20 -3.59 -3.85 3.30
CA CYS A 20 -4.48 -4.77 3.98
C CYS A 20 -5.89 -4.74 3.38
N ILE A 21 -6.50 -5.91 3.23
CA ILE A 21 -7.82 -6.07 2.62
C ILE A 21 -8.80 -6.72 3.59
N SER A 22 -10.09 -6.46 3.42
CA SER A 22 -11.16 -7.13 4.17
C SER A 22 -11.95 -8.10 3.28
N VAL A 23 -11.32 -8.60 2.20
CA VAL A 23 -11.99 -9.54 1.29
C VAL A 23 -12.25 -10.83 2.04
N ARG A 24 -13.53 -11.24 2.08
CA ARG A 24 -14.00 -12.46 2.76
C ARG A 24 -13.57 -12.54 4.24
N SER A 25 -13.46 -11.40 4.94
CA SER A 25 -13.14 -11.34 6.36
C SER A 25 -13.72 -10.09 7.01
N ASP A 26 -14.13 -10.19 8.28
CA ASP A 26 -14.59 -9.05 9.08
C ASP A 26 -13.45 -8.10 9.45
N TYR A 27 -12.20 -8.58 9.41
CA TYR A 27 -11.01 -7.83 9.78
C TYR A 27 -10.06 -7.68 8.60
N ALA A 28 -9.33 -6.56 8.56
CA ALA A 28 -8.32 -6.33 7.55
C ALA A 28 -7.15 -7.33 7.73
N TRP A 29 -6.75 -7.97 6.64
CA TRP A 29 -5.69 -8.97 6.63
C TRP A 29 -4.74 -8.76 5.45
N CYS A 30 -3.59 -9.41 5.52
CA CYS A 30 -2.58 -9.41 4.46
C CYS A 30 -2.00 -10.81 4.30
N SER A 31 -1.45 -11.10 3.12
CA SER A 31 -0.61 -12.27 2.95
C SER A 31 0.80 -11.99 3.49
N ILE A 32 1.43 -13.04 4.01
CA ILE A 32 2.85 -13.05 4.34
C ILE A 32 3.71 -13.63 3.21
N ASP A 33 3.08 -13.85 2.05
CA ASP A 33 3.67 -14.33 0.81
C ASP A 33 3.33 -13.39 -0.34
N LYS A 34 4.21 -13.30 -1.34
CA LYS A 34 3.93 -12.53 -2.56
C LYS A 34 2.76 -13.12 -3.36
N ILE A 35 2.63 -14.44 -3.35
CA ILE A 35 1.54 -15.19 -3.98
C ILE A 35 0.84 -15.93 -2.85
N PHE A 36 -0.45 -15.72 -2.66
CA PHE A 36 -1.18 -16.29 -1.52
C PHE A 36 -1.17 -17.82 -1.57
N GLN A 37 -0.53 -18.42 -0.56
CA GLN A 37 -0.42 -19.88 -0.37
C GLN A 37 -1.17 -20.36 0.89
N GLY A 38 -2.13 -19.58 1.38
CA GLY A 38 -2.87 -19.87 2.61
C GLY A 38 -2.24 -19.29 3.88
N ARG A 39 -1.07 -18.63 3.80
CA ARG A 39 -0.47 -17.93 4.93
C ARG A 39 -0.86 -16.46 4.95
N TRP A 40 -1.44 -16.02 6.07
CA TRP A 40 -1.94 -14.67 6.28
C TRP A 40 -1.95 -14.32 7.76
N ARG A 41 -2.14 -13.03 8.05
CA ARG A 41 -2.40 -12.51 9.40
C ARG A 41 -3.35 -11.31 9.33
N TYR A 42 -4.00 -11.01 10.44
CA TYR A 42 -4.69 -9.74 10.61
C TYR A 42 -3.69 -8.60 10.69
N CYS A 43 -4.03 -7.50 10.04
CA CYS A 43 -3.21 -6.30 10.07
C CYS A 43 -3.36 -5.56 11.39
N THR A 44 -2.27 -4.97 11.85
CA THR A 44 -2.24 -4.03 12.97
C THR A 44 -1.87 -2.63 12.47
N ALA A 45 -1.80 -1.66 13.37
CA ALA A 45 -1.28 -0.33 13.06
C ALA A 45 0.20 -0.34 12.60
N GLU A 46 0.91 -1.45 12.81
CA GLU A 46 2.30 -1.67 12.39
C GLU A 46 2.43 -2.24 10.97
N ASP A 47 1.31 -2.51 10.31
CA ASP A 47 1.25 -3.02 8.94
C ASP A 47 0.80 -1.95 7.90
N PRO A 48 1.26 -0.68 7.95
CA PRO A 48 0.87 0.28 6.92
C PRO A 48 1.54 -0.10 5.59
N PRO A 49 0.85 0.03 4.45
CA PRO A 49 1.48 -0.18 3.16
C PRO A 49 2.60 0.84 2.94
N SER A 50 3.69 0.45 2.28
CA SER A 50 4.82 1.36 2.05
C SER A 50 4.64 2.21 0.81
N CYS A 51 5.10 3.47 0.88
CA CYS A 51 5.21 4.31 -0.31
C CYS A 51 6.24 3.71 -1.28
N THR A 52 5.95 3.74 -2.58
CA THR A 52 6.94 3.44 -3.61
C THR A 52 7.61 4.73 -4.06
N PHE A 53 8.94 4.82 -3.96
CA PHE A 53 9.71 5.95 -4.45
C PHE A 53 10.79 5.50 -5.46
N PRO A 54 11.01 6.26 -6.54
CA PRO A 54 10.16 7.35 -7.01
C PRO A 54 8.85 6.81 -7.59
N PHE A 55 7.79 7.62 -7.54
CA PHE A 55 6.54 7.34 -8.24
C PHE A 55 6.19 8.41 -9.27
N LEU A 56 5.57 8.00 -10.36
CA LEU A 56 5.12 8.86 -11.45
C LEU A 56 3.68 9.34 -11.20
N PHE A 57 3.48 10.65 -11.12
CA PHE A 57 2.16 11.29 -11.03
C PHE A 57 2.13 12.52 -11.95
N ARG A 58 1.11 12.64 -12.81
CA ARG A 58 0.95 13.74 -13.79
C ARG A 58 2.24 14.01 -14.58
N ASN A 59 2.86 12.93 -15.07
CA ASN A 59 4.11 12.96 -15.81
C ASN A 59 5.32 13.58 -15.07
N LYS A 60 5.28 13.60 -13.73
CA LYS A 60 6.37 14.04 -12.85
C LYS A 60 6.75 12.94 -11.85
N TYR A 61 8.05 12.81 -11.57
CA TYR A 61 8.55 11.89 -10.57
C TYR A 61 8.61 12.53 -9.19
N PHE A 62 8.02 11.86 -8.20
CA PHE A 62 8.03 12.26 -6.80
C PHE A 62 8.89 11.30 -5.99
N TYR A 63 9.79 11.86 -5.18
CA TYR A 63 10.74 11.12 -4.33
C TYR A 63 10.37 11.18 -2.85
N LYS A 64 9.30 11.89 -2.52
CA LYS A 64 8.74 12.05 -1.17
C LYS A 64 7.24 12.25 -1.27
N CYS A 65 6.55 12.22 -0.14
CA CYS A 65 5.12 12.53 -0.11
C CYS A 65 4.85 13.92 -0.70
N THR A 66 3.80 14.02 -1.52
CA THR A 66 3.41 15.26 -2.18
C THR A 66 2.04 15.71 -1.69
N LYS A 67 1.79 17.02 -1.71
CA LYS A 67 0.45 17.61 -1.49
C LYS A 67 -0.25 17.93 -2.81
N GLU A 68 0.44 17.73 -3.94
CA GLU A 68 -0.11 18.04 -5.26
C GLU A 68 -1.36 17.21 -5.54
N GLY A 69 -2.41 17.87 -6.03
CA GLY A 69 -3.65 17.22 -6.43
C GLY A 69 -4.56 16.77 -5.28
N TYR A 70 -4.22 17.03 -4.02
CA TYR A 70 -5.05 16.67 -2.87
C TYR A 70 -5.70 17.90 -2.23
N VAL A 71 -7.02 17.88 -2.06
CA VAL A 71 -7.79 18.95 -1.41
C VAL A 71 -7.49 18.93 0.09
N LEU A 72 -7.31 20.10 0.73
CA LEU A 72 -6.97 20.26 2.17
C LEU A 72 -5.49 20.04 2.55
N SER A 73 -4.53 20.17 1.62
CA SER A 73 -3.08 20.17 1.93
C SER A 73 -2.54 18.91 2.64
N ARG A 74 -3.26 17.79 2.57
CA ARG A 74 -2.77 16.50 3.08
C ARG A 74 -1.74 15.92 2.11
N SER A 75 -0.65 15.41 2.66
CA SER A 75 0.38 14.75 1.87
C SER A 75 0.01 13.30 1.59
N TRP A 76 0.40 12.80 0.43
CA TRP A 76 0.14 11.44 -0.02
C TRP A 76 1.34 10.90 -0.80
N CYS A 77 1.38 9.58 -0.95
CA CYS A 77 2.36 8.89 -1.79
C CYS A 77 1.70 7.75 -2.57
N SER A 78 2.27 7.41 -3.71
CA SER A 78 1.85 6.22 -4.46
C SER A 78 2.31 4.94 -3.78
N LEU A 79 1.53 3.89 -3.92
CA LEU A 79 1.93 2.52 -3.55
C LEU A 79 2.60 1.79 -4.72
N THR A 80 2.57 2.37 -5.93
CA THR A 80 3.18 1.81 -7.15
C THR A 80 4.14 2.79 -7.82
N ARG A 81 4.96 2.29 -8.76
CA ARG A 81 5.88 3.14 -9.54
C ARG A 81 5.14 4.09 -10.49
N ASP A 82 3.97 3.70 -11.00
CA ASP A 82 3.17 4.52 -11.90
C ASP A 82 1.77 4.73 -11.35
N TYR A 83 1.59 5.82 -10.61
CA TYR A 83 0.28 6.17 -10.07
C TYR A 83 -0.73 6.47 -11.18
N ASN A 84 -0.29 7.03 -12.32
CA ASN A 84 -1.21 7.38 -13.39
C ASN A 84 -1.89 6.15 -13.99
N LYS A 85 -1.21 5.00 -13.96
CA LYS A 85 -1.74 3.71 -14.39
C LYS A 85 -2.55 3.01 -13.30
N ASP A 86 -2.02 2.94 -12.08
CA ASP A 86 -2.54 2.02 -11.06
C ASP A 86 -3.52 2.69 -10.08
N GLY A 87 -3.41 4.01 -9.90
CA GLY A 87 -4.25 4.79 -8.99
C GLY A 87 -4.15 4.39 -7.51
N LYS A 88 -3.11 3.64 -7.10
CA LYS A 88 -2.94 3.15 -5.72
C LYS A 88 -2.11 4.14 -4.91
N TRP A 89 -2.61 4.56 -3.75
CA TRP A 89 -1.96 5.56 -2.91
C TRP A 89 -2.32 5.37 -1.44
N LYS A 90 -1.58 6.05 -0.57
CA LYS A 90 -1.95 6.26 0.84
C LYS A 90 -1.72 7.70 1.26
N GLN A 91 -2.46 8.14 2.27
CA GLN A 91 -2.15 9.38 2.97
C GLN A 91 -0.85 9.18 3.76
N CYS A 92 0.06 10.16 3.68
CA CYS A 92 1.24 10.16 4.54
C CYS A 92 0.90 10.72 5.92
N SER A 93 1.61 10.23 6.94
CA SER A 93 1.49 10.77 8.29
C SER A 93 1.98 12.23 8.30
N PRO A 94 1.34 13.13 9.06
CA PRO A 94 1.78 14.53 9.17
C PRO A 94 3.14 14.69 9.86
N HIS A 95 3.68 13.63 10.46
CA HIS A 95 4.95 13.59 11.19
C HIS A 95 6.11 12.96 10.40
N GLN A 96 5.96 12.77 9.08
CA GLN A 96 6.98 12.15 8.23
C GLN A 96 7.64 13.15 7.28
#